data_AF-A0A3D2G4A5-F1
#
_entry.id   AF-A0A3D2G4A5-F1
#
_cell.length_a   1.000
_cell.length_b   1.000
_cell.length_c   1.000
_cell.angle_alpha   90.00
_cell.angle_beta   90.00
_cell.angle_gamma   90.00
#
_symmetry.space_group_name_H-M   'P 1'
#
loop_
_entity.id
_entity.type
_entity.pdbx_description
1 polymer ?
#
loop_
_entity_poly.entity_id
_entity_poly.type
_entity_poly.pdbx_seq_one_letter_code
_entity_poly.pdbx_strand_id
1 'polypeptide(L)' 'VAPEQKARTTYDNILRLVKDPDVVEPIKFLRAREVVHFQRFGESLRIVQDNLDSKNFYAFNPAFDNPKS' A
#
# COMPACT_ATOMS: atom_id res chain seq x y z
N VAL A 1 -2.04 5.04 4.91
CA VAL A 1 -3.43 5.04 5.41
C VAL A 1 -3.45 5.73 6.78
N ALA A 2 -4.52 6.45 7.15
CA ALA A 2 -4.57 7.26 8.39
C ALA A 2 -4.23 6.48 9.70
N PRO A 3 -4.64 5.22 9.87
CA PRO A 3 -4.20 4.35 10.98
C PRO A 3 -2.69 4.08 11.06
N GLU A 4 -1.98 3.90 9.94
CA GLU A 4 -0.56 3.51 9.93
C GLU A 4 0.37 4.64 10.39
N GLN A 5 -0.01 5.90 10.12
CA GLN A 5 0.74 7.05 10.65
C GLN A 5 0.58 7.17 12.17
N LYS A 6 -0.58 6.76 12.73
CA LYS A 6 -0.85 6.83 14.18
C LYS A 6 -0.05 5.78 14.97
N ALA A 7 0.09 4.58 14.42
CA ALA A 7 0.88 3.50 15.04
C ALA A 7 2.39 3.82 15.03
N ARG A 8 2.91 4.36 13.91
CA ARG A 8 4.33 4.71 13.78
C ARG A 8 4.84 5.68 14.84
N THR A 9 4.12 6.79 15.05
CA THR A 9 4.48 7.79 16.08
C THR A 9 4.43 7.19 17.49
N THR A 10 3.49 6.27 17.73
CA THR A 10 3.37 5.56 19.01
C THR A 10 4.58 4.68 19.26
N TYR A 11 5.01 3.89 18.28
CA TYR A 11 6.19 3.03 18.40
C TYR A 11 7.48 3.81 18.56
N ASP A 12 7.68 4.88 17.78
CA ASP A 12 8.88 5.72 17.87
C ASP A 12 8.99 6.40 19.25
N ASN A 13 7.86 6.80 19.85
CA ASN A 13 7.84 7.36 21.21
C ASN A 13 8.20 6.32 22.28
N ILE A 14 7.65 5.10 22.19
CA ILE A 14 7.96 4.01 23.13
C ILE A 14 9.44 3.64 23.05
N LEU A 15 9.99 3.48 21.85
CA LEU A 15 11.40 3.13 21.65
C LEU A 15 12.37 4.22 22.13
N ARG A 16 11.92 5.47 22.21
CA ARG A 16 12.71 6.58 22.75
C ARG A 16 12.75 6.56 24.28
N LEU A 17 11.66 6.15 24.94
CA LEU A 17 11.49 6.20 26.39
C LEU A 17 11.90 4.90 27.10
N VAL A 18 11.68 3.75 26.46
CA VAL A 18 11.89 2.42 27.06
C VAL A 18 13.23 1.84 26.58
N LYS A 19 14.00 1.31 27.52
CA LYS A 19 15.29 0.65 27.27
C LYS A 19 15.28 -0.86 27.56
N ASP A 20 14.19 -1.36 28.14
CA ASP A 20 13.99 -2.76 28.44
C ASP A 20 13.96 -3.59 27.14
N PRO A 21 14.90 -4.53 26.94
CA PRO A 21 14.95 -5.38 25.75
C PRO A 21 13.65 -6.15 25.49
N ASP A 22 12.96 -6.59 26.54
CA ASP A 22 11.75 -7.41 26.43
C ASP A 22 10.56 -6.62 25.87
N VAL A 23 10.63 -5.29 25.94
CA VAL A 23 9.64 -4.38 25.35
C VAL A 23 10.11 -3.86 24.00
N VAL A 24 11.40 -3.57 23.86
CA VAL A 24 11.98 -2.96 22.66
C VAL A 24 11.94 -3.91 21.46
N GLU A 25 12.29 -5.18 21.65
CA GLU A 25 12.38 -6.13 20.54
C GLU A 25 11.03 -6.44 19.88
N PRO A 26 9.94 -6.71 20.63
CA PRO A 26 8.61 -6.84 20.02
C PRO A 26 8.14 -5.59 19.27
N ILE A 27 8.42 -4.40 19.81
CA ILE A 27 8.01 -3.13 19.17
C ILE A 27 8.78 -2.88 17.87
N LYS A 28 10.09 -3.19 17.82
CA LYS A 28 10.88 -3.13 16.58
C LYS A 28 10.32 -4.07 15.51
N PHE A 29 9.97 -5.29 15.90
CA PHE A 29 9.35 -6.26 14.98
C PHE A 29 8.04 -5.73 14.40
N LEU A 30 7.14 -5.20 15.25
CA LEU A 30 5.86 -4.63 14.81
C LEU A 30 6.05 -3.46 13.83
N ARG A 31 6.98 -2.56 14.12
CA ARG A 31 7.32 -1.43 13.25
C ARG A 31 7.85 -1.87 11.89
N ALA A 32 8.74 -2.87 11.85
CA ALA A 32 9.27 -3.41 10.60
C ALA A 32 8.17 -4.10 9.78
N ARG A 33 7.30 -4.88 10.44
CA ARG A 33 6.15 -5.54 9.80
C ARG A 33 5.22 -4.53 9.14
N GLU A 34 5.01 -3.38 9.78
CA GLU A 34 4.14 -2.33 9.26
C GLU A 34 4.68 -1.69 7.98
N VAL A 35 6.00 -1.44 7.89
CA VAL A 35 6.64 -0.93 6.66
C VAL A 35 6.46 -1.91 5.50
N VAL A 36 6.70 -3.20 5.75
CA VAL A 36 6.54 -4.25 4.74
C VAL A 36 5.08 -4.38 4.31
N HIS A 37 4.15 -4.31 5.26
CA HIS A 37 2.71 -4.39 4.97
C HIS A 37 2.26 -3.24 4.05
N PHE A 38 2.68 -2.01 4.36
CA PHE A 38 2.36 -0.84 3.55
C PHE A 38 2.89 -0.96 2.11
N GLN A 39 4.15 -1.36 1.95
CA GLN A 39 4.76 -1.54 0.62
C GLN A 39 4.04 -2.62 -0.20
N ARG A 40 3.82 -3.80 0.39
CA ARG A 40 3.16 -4.92 -0.29
C ARG A 40 1.71 -4.61 -0.65
N PHE A 41 1.00 -3.91 0.23
CA PHE A 41 -0.36 -3.47 -0.05
C PHE A 41 -0.40 -2.47 -1.22
N GLY A 42 0.52 -1.51 -1.25
CA GLY A 42 0.65 -0.57 -2.36
C GLY A 42 0.95 -1.25 -3.70
N GLU A 43 1.87 -2.21 -3.71
CA GLU A 43 2.18 -3.02 -4.90
C GLU A 43 0.96 -3.80 -5.39
N SER A 44 0.29 -4.50 -4.48
CA SER A 44 -0.92 -5.28 -4.79
C SER A 44 -2.03 -4.38 -5.34
N LEU A 45 -2.21 -3.20 -4.74
CA LEU A 45 -3.21 -2.23 -5.17
C LEU A 45 -2.94 -1.73 -6.60
N ARG A 46 -1.68 -1.45 -6.94
CA ARG A 46 -1.28 -1.04 -8.28
C ARG A 46 -1.54 -2.13 -9.31
N ILE A 47 -1.18 -3.37 -9.02
CA ILE A 47 -1.47 -4.51 -9.91
C ILE A 47 -2.98 -4.63 -10.18
N VAL A 48 -3.82 -4.48 -9.15
CA VAL A 48 -5.29 -4.55 -9.31
C VAL A 48 -5.80 -3.39 -10.18
N GLN A 49 -5.29 -2.17 -9.98
CA GLN A 49 -5.67 -1.00 -10.78
C GLN A 49 -5.25 -1.16 -12.25
N ASP A 50 -4.01 -1.59 -12.50
CA ASP A 50 -3.50 -1.84 -13.86
C ASP A 50 -4.35 -2.88 -14.60
N ASN A 51 -4.81 -3.93 -13.89
CA ASN A 51 -5.71 -4.94 -14.46
C ASN A 51 -7.12 -4.41 -14.73
N LEU A 52 -7.63 -3.48 -13.91
CA LEU A 52 -8.95 -2.87 -14.13
C LEU A 52 -8.95 -1.93 -15.34
N ASP A 53 -7.87 -1.18 -15.57
CA ASP A 53 -7.72 -0.28 -16.73
C ASP A 53 -7.44 -1.03 -18.04
N SER A 54 -7.01 -2.30 -17.96
CA SER A 54 -6.61 -3.11 -19.13
C SER A 54 -7.75 -3.46 -20.09
N LYS A 55 -9.01 -3.39 -19.65
CA LYS A 55 -10.20 -3.67 -20.49
C LYS A 55 -10.97 -2.40 -20.77
N ASN A 56 -10.35 -1.54 -21.56
CA ASN A 56 -10.98 -0.36 -22.11
C ASN A 56 -11.99 -0.80 -23.21
N PHE A 57 -13.13 -1.36 -22.79
CA PHE A 57 -14.20 -1.87 -23.67
C PHE A 57 -14.77 -0.79 -24.60
N TYR A 58 -14.53 0.49 -24.29
CA TYR A 58 -14.88 1.65 -25.11
C TYR A 58 -13.73 2.17 -25.99
N ALA A 59 -12.56 1.54 -25.99
CA ALA A 59 -11.44 1.99 -26.83
C ALA A 59 -11.70 1.84 -28.33
N PHE A 60 -12.71 1.06 -28.73
CA PHE A 60 -13.21 0.98 -30.09
C PHE A 60 -14.73 1.02 -30.09
N ASN A 61 -15.30 2.04 -30.70
CA ASN A 61 -16.72 2.13 -31.00
C ASN A 61 -16.94 1.82 -32.49
N PRO A 62 -17.53 0.67 -32.84
CA PRO A 62 -17.82 0.31 -34.23
C PRO A 62 -18.69 1.32 -34.99
N ALA A 63 -19.44 2.17 -34.28
CA ALA A 63 -20.25 3.23 -34.88
C ALA A 63 -19.41 4.46 -35.34
N PHE A 64 -18.20 4.65 -34.81
CA PHE A 64 -17.34 5.81 -35.11
C PHE A 64 -16.00 5.43 -35.74
N ASP A 65 -15.41 4.29 -35.37
CA ASP A 65 -14.01 3.96 -35.68
C ASP A 65 -13.81 3.12 -36.95
N ASN A 66 -14.85 2.99 -37.81
CA ASN A 66 -14.73 2.26 -39.07
C ASN A 66 -14.27 3.22 -40.20
N PRO A 67 -13.05 3.09 -40.75
CA PRO A 67 -12.64 3.90 -41.89
C PRO A 67 -13.39 3.38 -43.14
N LYS A 68 -14.22 4.24 -43.72
CA LYS A 68 -14.88 3.93 -45.00
C LYS A 68 -13.80 3.77 -46.09
N SER A 69 -13.82 2.61 -46.74
CA SER A 69 -13.15 2.34 -48.01
C SER A 69 -13.65 3.28 -49.11
#